data_AF-A0A2J0MTF6-F1
#
_entry.id   AF-A0A2J0MTF6-F1
#
_cell.length_a   1.000
_cell.length_b   1.000
_cell.length_c   1.000
_cell.angle_alpha   90.00
_cell.angle_beta   90.00
_cell.angle_gamma   90.00
#
_symmetry.space_group_name_H-M   'P 1'
#
loop_
_entity.id
_entity.type
_entity.pdbx_description
1 polymer ?
#
loop_
_entity_poly.entity_id
_entity_poly.type
_entity_poly.pdbx_seq_one_letter_code
_entity_poly.pdbx_strand_id
1 'polypeptide(L)'
;MPNNKNNDQTPWWQPGLILFSRLSVWIGGPILVAIFVGKYLDKKYNTQPWLFLLSVGIAFAISTFGIIRDSMRELKKIDEEEQMKNKKSHSAKKDD
;
A
#
# COMPACT_ATOMS: atom_id res chain seq x y z
N MET A 1 23.93 -26.08 27.59
CA MET A 1 22.98 -24.97 27.83
C MET A 1 22.39 -24.55 26.49
N PRO A 2 21.08 -24.69 26.22
CA PRO A 2 20.50 -24.17 24.98
C PRO A 2 20.20 -22.67 25.16
N ASN A 3 20.96 -21.81 24.49
CA ASN A 3 20.65 -20.38 24.41
C ASN A 3 19.71 -20.17 23.23
N ASN A 4 18.41 -20.09 23.54
CA ASN A 4 17.37 -19.77 22.58
C ASN A 4 17.46 -18.28 22.21
N LYS A 5 18.22 -17.96 21.16
CA LYS A 5 18.08 -16.71 20.44
C LYS A 5 17.05 -16.93 19.34
N ASN A 6 15.78 -16.75 19.70
CA ASN A 6 14.72 -16.47 18.74
C ASN A 6 15.16 -15.23 17.97
N ASN A 7 15.78 -15.48 16.84
CA ASN A 7 16.13 -14.49 15.87
C ASN A 7 14.82 -14.04 15.23
N ASP A 8 14.53 -12.76 15.34
CA ASP A 8 13.51 -12.10 14.54
C ASP A 8 13.94 -12.18 13.06
N GLN A 9 13.80 -13.37 12.47
CA GLN A 9 14.14 -13.68 11.08
C GLN A 9 13.00 -13.22 10.17
N THR A 10 12.60 -11.96 10.24
CA THR A 10 11.88 -11.37 9.11
C THR A 10 12.82 -11.39 7.92
N PRO A 11 12.55 -12.18 6.86
CA PRO A 11 13.45 -12.29 5.73
C PRO A 11 13.58 -10.92 5.04
N TRP A 12 14.78 -10.56 4.59
CA TRP A 12 15.05 -9.24 3.98
C TRP A 12 14.14 -8.91 2.79
N TRP A 13 13.58 -9.93 2.13
CA TRP A 13 12.72 -9.80 0.95
C TRP A 13 11.25 -9.55 1.33
N GLN A 14 10.85 -9.89 2.56
CA GLN A 14 9.46 -9.83 3.00
C GLN A 14 8.89 -8.41 2.94
N PRO A 15 9.60 -7.35 3.40
CA PRO A 15 9.10 -5.98 3.30
C PRO A 15 8.85 -5.55 1.84
N GLY A 16 9.77 -5.90 0.93
CA GLY A 16 9.63 -5.59 -0.50
C GLY A 16 8.42 -6.30 -1.12
N LEU A 17 8.19 -7.56 -0.77
CA LEU A 17 7.04 -8.33 -1.25
C LEU A 17 5.71 -7.74 -0.73
N ILE A 18 5.68 -7.29 0.53
CA ILE A 18 4.51 -6.66 1.13
C ILE A 18 4.18 -5.35 0.41
N LEU A 19 5.17 -4.46 0.21
CA LEU A 19 4.98 -3.20 -0.51
C LEU A 19 4.49 -3.44 -1.94
N PHE A 20 5.11 -4.38 -2.66
CA PHE A 20 4.71 -4.73 -4.02
C PHE A 20 3.27 -5.26 -4.07
N SER A 21 2.89 -6.13 -3.13
CA SER A 21 1.53 -6.69 -3.08
C SER A 21 0.48 -5.60 -2.83
N ARG A 22 0.75 -4.65 -1.93
CA ARG A 22 -0.15 -3.53 -1.66
C ARG A 22 -0.35 -2.63 -2.86
N LEU A 23 0.73 -2.28 -3.55
CA LEU A 23 0.68 -1.47 -4.77
C LEU A 23 -0.10 -2.21 -5.87
N SER A 24 0.16 -3.51 -6.03
CA SER A 24 -0.53 -4.35 -7.01
C SER A 24 -2.04 -4.44 -6.73
N VAL A 25 -2.46 -4.50 -5.46
CA VAL A 25 -3.87 -4.45 -5.07
C VAL A 25 -4.51 -3.10 -5.42
N TRP A 26 -3.82 -2.00 -5.16
CA TRP A 26 -4.31 -0.66 -5.49
C TRP A 26 -4.42 -0.40 -7.00
N ILE A 27 -3.59 -1.04 -7.81
CA ILE A 27 -3.66 -0.93 -9.28
C ILE A 27 -4.71 -1.90 -9.84
N GLY A 28 -4.59 -3.18 -9.49
CA GLY A 28 -5.44 -4.24 -10.04
C GLY A 28 -6.89 -4.15 -9.57
N GLY A 29 -7.12 -3.81 -8.31
CA GLY A 29 -8.46 -3.74 -7.71
C GLY A 29 -9.38 -2.77 -8.44
N PRO A 30 -9.05 -1.46 -8.51
CA PRO A 30 -9.87 -0.47 -9.19
C PRO A 30 -10.06 -0.77 -10.68
N ILE A 31 -9.03 -1.27 -11.38
CA ILE A 31 -9.12 -1.60 -12.80
C ILE A 31 -10.10 -2.76 -13.03
N LEU A 32 -10.05 -3.83 -12.22
CA LEU A 32 -11.01 -4.94 -12.30
C LEU A 32 -12.44 -4.47 -12.06
N VAL A 33 -12.64 -3.61 -11.05
CA VAL A 33 -13.95 -3.01 -10.76
C VAL A 33 -14.43 -2.17 -11.95
N ALA A 34 -13.58 -1.32 -12.52
CA ALA A 34 -13.93 -0.50 -13.68
C ALA A 34 -14.28 -1.33 -14.91
N ILE A 35 -13.61 -2.46 -15.14
CA ILE A 35 -13.96 -3.33 -16.27
C ILE A 35 -15.36 -3.91 -16.10
N PHE A 36 -15.69 -4.40 -14.91
CA PHE A 36 -17.02 -4.95 -14.62
C PHE A 36 -18.11 -3.89 -14.70
N VAL A 37 -17.92 -2.76 -14.02
CA VAL A 37 -18.89 -1.65 -13.96
C VAL A 37 -19.03 -0.98 -15.32
N GLY A 38 -17.92 -0.64 -15.96
CA GLY A 38 -17.86 0.03 -17.25
C GLY A 38 -18.54 -0.77 -18.36
N LYS A 39 -18.22 -2.08 -18.49
CA LYS A 39 -18.86 -2.94 -19.49
C LYS A 39 -20.35 -3.14 -19.21
N TYR A 40 -20.76 -3.22 -17.94
CA TYR A 40 -22.15 -3.36 -17.58
C TYR A 40 -22.96 -2.10 -17.93
N LEU A 41 -22.44 -0.91 -17.58
CA LEU A 41 -23.06 0.37 -17.93
C LEU A 41 -23.15 0.55 -19.43
N ASP A 42 -22.07 0.31 -20.15
CA ASP A 42 -22.05 0.46 -21.61
C ASP A 42 -23.06 -0.44 -22.32
N LYS A 43 -23.24 -1.69 -21.85
CA LYS A 43 -24.26 -2.60 -22.38
C LYS A 43 -25.68 -2.13 -22.07
N LYS A 44 -25.89 -1.49 -20.90
CA LYS A 44 -27.21 -0.99 -20.49
C LYS A 44 -27.62 0.25 -21.27
N TYR A 45 -26.69 1.14 -21.57
CA TYR A 45 -26.97 2.44 -22.20
C TYR A 45 -26.65 2.49 -23.70
N ASN A 46 -26.15 1.39 -24.32
CA ASN A 46 -25.66 1.37 -25.70
C ASN A 46 -24.62 2.47 -26.01
N THR A 47 -23.85 2.87 -24.99
CA THR A 47 -22.84 3.93 -25.07
C THR A 47 -21.44 3.40 -25.37
N GLN A 48 -21.31 2.13 -25.83
CA GLN A 48 -20.00 1.50 -26.02
C GLN A 48 -19.07 2.36 -26.91
N PRO A 49 -17.83 2.67 -26.47
CA PRO A 49 -17.15 2.29 -25.23
C PRO A 49 -16.96 3.46 -24.22
N TRP A 50 -17.81 4.49 -24.25
CA TRP A 50 -17.57 5.74 -23.54
C TRP A 50 -17.66 5.61 -22.01
N LEU A 51 -18.64 4.86 -21.48
CA LEU A 51 -18.77 4.69 -20.03
C LEU A 51 -17.69 3.73 -19.49
N PHE A 52 -17.26 2.76 -20.29
CA PHE A 52 -16.09 1.97 -19.98
C PHE A 52 -14.84 2.86 -19.85
N LEU A 53 -14.60 3.73 -20.83
CA LEU A 53 -13.42 4.62 -20.82
C LEU A 53 -13.44 5.57 -19.62
N LEU A 54 -14.60 6.17 -19.32
CA LEU A 54 -14.80 7.00 -18.14
C LEU A 54 -14.56 6.21 -16.85
N SER A 55 -15.08 4.98 -16.75
CA SER A 55 -14.91 4.14 -15.57
C SER A 55 -13.44 3.77 -15.33
N VAL A 56 -12.70 3.44 -16.40
CA VAL A 56 -11.26 3.17 -16.32
C VAL A 56 -10.50 4.43 -15.89
N GLY A 57 -10.85 5.61 -16.43
CA GLY A 57 -10.25 6.87 -16.02
C GLY A 57 -10.45 7.18 -14.54
N ILE A 58 -11.68 6.98 -14.03
CA ILE A 58 -12.00 7.14 -12.61
C ILE A 58 -11.22 6.12 -11.75
N ALA A 59 -11.17 4.86 -12.15
CA ALA A 59 -10.40 3.84 -11.44
C ALA A 59 -8.90 4.16 -11.39
N PHE A 60 -8.35 4.69 -12.48
CA PHE A 60 -6.95 5.11 -12.52
C PHE A 60 -6.68 6.26 -11.54
N ALA A 61 -7.58 7.25 -11.47
CA ALA A 61 -7.48 8.34 -10.49
C ALA A 61 -7.57 7.83 -9.04
N ILE A 62 -8.50 6.91 -8.76
CA ILE A 62 -8.66 6.27 -7.44
C ILE A 62 -7.39 5.47 -7.08
N SER A 63 -6.86 4.68 -8.00
CA SER A 63 -5.61 3.92 -7.82
C SER A 63 -4.47 4.87 -7.45
N THR A 64 -4.28 5.93 -8.24
CA THR A 64 -3.20 6.90 -8.02
C THR A 64 -3.32 7.57 -6.65
N PHE A 65 -4.51 8.03 -6.30
CA PHE A 65 -4.75 8.67 -5.00
C PHE A 65 -4.56 7.69 -3.82
N GLY A 66 -5.02 6.45 -3.98
CA GLY A 66 -4.85 5.39 -2.98
C GLY A 66 -3.38 5.06 -2.73
N ILE A 67 -2.58 4.92 -3.79
CA ILE A 67 -1.14 4.67 -3.71
C ILE A 67 -0.43 5.83 -3.02
N ILE A 68 -0.70 7.08 -3.42
CA ILE A 68 -0.06 8.26 -2.84
C ILE A 68 -0.38 8.35 -1.34
N ARG A 69 -1.65 8.17 -0.97
CA ARG A 69 -2.09 8.20 0.43
C ARG A 69 -1.45 7.09 1.27
N ASP A 70 -1.41 5.86 0.76
CA ASP A 70 -0.82 4.73 1.49
C ASP A 70 0.70 4.90 1.63
N SER A 71 1.37 5.34 0.56
CA SER A 71 2.81 5.63 0.57
C SER A 71 3.17 6.72 1.57
N MET A 72 2.42 7.83 1.61
CA MET A 72 2.66 8.90 2.61
C MET A 72 2.46 8.40 4.04
N ARG A 73 1.51 7.47 4.26
CA ARG A 73 1.25 6.89 5.58
C ARG A 73 2.35 5.93 6.01
N GLU A 74 2.86 5.11 5.08
CA GLU A 74 4.00 4.22 5.32
C GLU A 74 5.25 5.03 5.67
N LEU A 75 5.57 6.08 4.89
CA LEU A 75 6.70 6.97 5.15
C LEU A 75 6.63 7.62 6.54
N LYS A 76 5.46 8.15 6.92
CA LYS A 76 5.27 8.78 8.24
C LYS A 76 5.48 7.79 9.40
N LYS A 77 5.08 6.53 9.23
CA LYS A 77 5.30 5.50 10.25
C LYS A 77 6.78 5.19 10.43
N ILE A 78 7.53 5.11 9.33
CA ILE A 78 8.98 4.87 9.37
C ILE A 78 9.67 6.01 10.12
N ASP A 79 9.34 7.27 9.80
CA ASP A 79 9.88 8.44 10.50
C ASP A 79 9.56 8.44 12.02
N GLU A 80 8.33 8.09 12.39
CA GLU A 80 7.91 8.03 13.80
C GLU A 80 8.64 6.90 14.57
N GLU A 81 8.80 5.73 13.95
CA GLU A 81 9.53 4.59 14.51
C GLU A 81 11.01 4.93 14.74
N GLU A 82 11.66 5.62 13.80
CA GLU A 82 13.05 6.08 13.94
C GLU A 82 13.21 7.09 15.10
N GLN A 83 12.30 8.07 15.21
CA GLN A 83 12.37 9.07 16.27
C GLN A 83 12.14 8.48 17.67
N MET A 84 11.22 7.51 17.80
CA MET A 84 11.01 6.80 19.07
C MET A 84 12.23 5.97 19.47
N LYS A 85 12.92 5.36 18.49
CA LYS A 85 14.14 4.58 18.73
C LYS A 85 15.30 5.47 19.20
N ASN A 86 15.46 6.66 18.61
CA ASN A 86 16.47 7.64 19.03
C ASN A 86 16.20 8.20 20.44
N LYS A 87 14.93 8.47 20.79
CA LYS A 87 14.56 8.99 22.12
C LYS A 87 14.84 8.01 23.25
N LYS A 88 14.59 6.70 23.04
CA LYS A 88 14.91 5.65 24.03
C LYS A 88 16.41 5.46 24.24
N SER A 89 17.21 5.52 23.17
CA SER A 89 18.67 5.45 23.23
C SER A 89 19.29 6.60 24.05
N HIS A 90 18.76 7.81 23.90
CA HIS A 90 19.24 8.99 24.64
C HIS A 90 18.80 9.02 26.11
N SER A 91 17.66 8.42 26.44
CA SER A 91 17.20 8.26 27.83
C SER A 91 18.04 7.23 28.59
N ALA A 92 18.33 6.09 27.98
CA ALA A 92 19.10 5.01 28.63
C ALA A 92 20.55 5.41 28.95
N LYS A 93 21.14 6.34 28.18
CA LYS A 93 22.51 6.83 28.40
C LYS A 93 22.61 7.90 29.51
N LYS A 94 21.48 8.40 30.02
CA LYS A 94 21.45 9.46 31.04
C LYS A 94 21.38 8.93 32.47
N ASP A 95 21.15 7.63 32.63
CA ASP A 95 20.94 6.96 33.91
C ASP A 95 22.18 6.11 34.35
N ASP A 96 23.26 6.13 33.56
CA ASP A 96 24.60 5.53 33.85
C ASP A 96 25.63 6.64 34.17
#